data_AF-A0A0D8L6P1-F1
#
_entry.id   AF-A0A0D8L6P1-F1
#
_cell.length_a   1.000
_cell.length_b   1.000
_cell.length_c   1.000
_cell.angle_alpha   90.00
_cell.angle_beta   90.00
_cell.angle_gamma   90.00
#
_symmetry.space_group_name_H-M   'P 1'
#
loop_
_entity.id
_entity.type
_entity.pdbx_description
1 polymer ?
#
loop_
_entity_poly.entity_id
_entity_poly.type
_entity_poly.pdbx_seq_one_letter_code
_entity_poly.pdbx_strand_id
1 'polypeptide(L)' 'IDRTEQGAVSGIGLIRTQLGEPGPDGRRRPKPVEGSEFILDADVLIMAFGFQSHPMPWLSGYNVQLG' A
#
# COMPACT_ATOMS: atom_id res chain seq x y z
N ILE A 1 3.93 -6.44 -10.08
CA ILE A 1 4.86 -5.42 -10.64
C ILE A 1 5.58 -6.14 -11.74
N ASP A 2 5.33 -5.70 -12.95
CA ASP A 2 5.92 -6.28 -14.14
C ASP A 2 7.25 -5.59 -14.37
N ARG A 3 8.21 -6.35 -14.91
CA ARG A 3 9.56 -5.88 -15.14
C ARG A 3 10.03 -6.25 -16.53
N THR A 4 10.89 -5.40 -17.10
CA THR A 4 11.63 -5.70 -18.32
C THR A 4 12.74 -6.73 -18.05
N GLU A 5 13.34 -7.26 -19.11
CA GLU A 5 14.51 -8.16 -19.02
C GLU A 5 15.71 -7.52 -18.30
N GLN A 6 15.83 -6.18 -18.39
CA GLN A 6 16.87 -5.40 -17.73
C GLN A 6 16.52 -5.07 -16.26
N GLY A 7 15.37 -5.53 -15.76
CA GLY A 7 14.95 -5.37 -14.37
C GLY A 7 14.24 -4.06 -14.04
N ALA A 8 13.97 -3.20 -15.02
CA ALA A 8 13.20 -1.97 -14.83
C ALA A 8 11.71 -2.28 -14.62
N VAL A 9 10.98 -1.42 -13.91
CA VAL A 9 9.51 -1.53 -13.79
C VAL A 9 8.90 -1.25 -15.17
N SER A 10 7.89 -2.04 -15.56
CA SER A 10 7.15 -1.83 -16.81
C SER A 10 5.63 -1.74 -16.59
N GLY A 11 5.14 -2.14 -15.43
CA GLY A 11 3.72 -2.09 -15.12
C GLY A 11 3.38 -2.52 -13.71
N ILE A 12 2.16 -2.19 -13.29
CA ILE A 12 1.63 -2.49 -11.96
C ILE A 12 0.28 -3.17 -12.13
N GLY A 13 0.17 -4.39 -11.60
CA GLY A 13 -1.11 -5.07 -11.48
C GLY A 13 -1.97 -4.40 -10.41
N LEU A 14 -3.19 -4.05 -10.79
CA LEU A 14 -4.18 -3.39 -9.96
C LEU A 14 -5.52 -4.14 -10.03
N ILE A 15 -6.36 -3.89 -9.04
CA ILE A 15 -7.78 -4.29 -9.04
C ILE A 15 -8.63 -3.03 -8.86
N ARG A 16 -9.87 -3.05 -9.35
CA ARG A 16 -10.84 -2.00 -9.04
C ARG A 16 -11.42 -2.23 -7.65
N THR A 17 -11.79 -1.14 -7.01
CA THR A 17 -12.45 -1.15 -5.70
C THR A 17 -13.73 -0.35 -5.74
N GLN A 18 -14.70 -0.76 -4.93
CA GLN A 18 -15.92 -0.01 -4.64
C GLN A 18 -15.99 0.35 -3.15
N LEU A 19 -16.75 1.39 -2.80
CA LEU A 19 -16.92 1.77 -1.40
C LEU A 19 -17.81 0.76 -0.67
N GLY A 20 -17.33 0.24 0.46
CA GLY A 20 -18.16 -0.52 1.39
C GLY A 20 -19.07 0.37 2.22
N GLU A 21 -19.81 -0.23 3.15
CA GLU A 21 -20.59 0.51 4.15
C GLU A 21 -19.69 1.37 5.06
N PRO A 22 -20.19 2.50 5.56
CA PRO A 22 -19.44 3.33 6.51
C PRO A 22 -19.16 2.55 7.80
N GLY A 23 -17.91 2.58 8.25
CA GLY A 23 -17.50 2.02 9.54
C GLY A 23 -17.89 2.90 10.73
N PRO A 24 -17.58 2.46 11.96
CA PRO A 24 -17.83 3.24 13.19
C PRO A 24 -17.14 4.62 13.22
N ASP A 25 -16.04 4.78 12.49
CA ASP A 25 -15.31 6.04 12.29
C ASP A 25 -15.88 6.90 11.14
N GLY A 26 -17.01 6.48 10.56
CA GLY A 26 -17.65 7.09 9.41
C GLY A 26 -16.94 6.85 8.07
N ARG A 27 -15.75 6.22 8.07
CA ARG A 27 -14.99 6.01 6.83
C ARG A 27 -15.53 4.78 6.09
N ARG A 28 -15.74 4.93 4.79
CA ARG A 28 -16.06 3.81 3.89
C ARG A 28 -14.76 3.17 3.43
N ARG A 29 -14.55 1.90 3.75
CA ARG A 29 -13.35 1.16 3.35
C ARG A 29 -13.51 0.61 1.92
N PRO A 30 -12.44 0.59 1.10
CA PRO A 30 -12.51 0.01 -0.23
C PRO A 30 -12.73 -1.50 -0.15
N LYS A 31 -13.60 -2.04 -1.02
CA LYS A 31 -13.82 -3.47 -1.23
C LYS A 31 -13.42 -3.85 -2.67
N PRO A 32 -12.65 -4.93 -2.87
CA PRO A 32 -12.33 -5.46 -4.20
C PRO A 32 -13.59 -5.71 -5.04
N VAL A 33 -13.49 -5.44 -6.34
CA VAL A 33 -14.44 -5.94 -7.35
C VAL A 33 -13.81 -7.19 -7.99
N GLU A 34 -14.49 -8.33 -7.88
CA GLU A 34 -13.99 -9.60 -8.45
C GLU A 34 -13.90 -9.54 -9.98
N GLY A 35 -12.84 -10.11 -10.56
CA GLY A 35 -12.63 -10.12 -12.01
C GLY A 35 -12.25 -8.76 -12.61
N SER A 36 -11.85 -7.80 -11.77
CA SER A 36 -11.50 -6.44 -12.18
C SER A 36 -10.00 -6.18 -12.30
N GLU A 37 -9.20 -7.24 -12.37
CA GLU A 37 -7.75 -7.19 -12.52
C GLU A 37 -7.36 -6.49 -13.82
N PHE A 38 -6.38 -5.60 -13.75
CA PHE A 38 -5.78 -4.97 -14.93
C PHE A 38 -4.33 -4.57 -14.65
N ILE A 39 -3.55 -4.40 -15.73
CA ILE A 39 -2.21 -3.81 -15.66
C ILE A 39 -2.29 -2.33 -15.98
N LEU A 40 -1.66 -1.51 -15.14
CA LEU A 40 -1.38 -0.11 -15.43
C LEU A 40 0.09 0.01 -15.84
N ASP A 41 0.35 0.45 -17.07
CA ASP A 41 1.70 0.68 -17.57
C ASP A 41 2.38 1.79 -16.77
N ALA A 42 3.60 1.54 -16.31
CA ALA A 42 4.38 2.48 -15.52
C ALA A 42 5.87 2.13 -15.54
N ASP A 43 6.72 3.14 -15.69
CA ASP A 43 8.18 2.99 -15.64
C ASP A 43 8.76 3.23 -14.23
N VAL A 44 8.00 3.91 -13.36
CA VAL A 44 8.42 4.32 -12.03
C VAL A 44 7.32 4.05 -11.01
N LEU A 45 7.69 3.48 -9.86
CA LEU A 45 6.80 3.24 -8.72
C LEU A 45 7.30 4.02 -7.50
N ILE A 46 6.47 4.95 -7.00
CA ILE A 46 6.72 5.70 -5.77
C ILE A 46 5.75 5.20 -4.69
N MET A 47 6.29 4.66 -3.60
CA MET A 47 5.48 4.20 -2.47
C MET A 47 5.23 5.36 -1.50
N ALA A 48 3.96 5.68 -1.27
CA ALA A 48 3.53 6.82 -0.44
C ALA A 48 2.50 6.41 0.63
N PHE A 49 2.66 5.22 1.23
CA PHE A 49 1.74 4.70 2.26
C PHE A 49 1.88 5.37 3.64
N GLY A 50 2.74 6.39 3.76
CA GLY A 50 3.16 6.94 5.04
C GLY A 50 4.20 6.05 5.73
N PHE A 51 4.61 6.46 6.92
CA PHE A 51 5.61 5.77 7.72
C PHE A 51 4.99 5.37 9.06
N GLN A 52 5.27 4.15 9.48
CA GLN A 52 5.00 3.71 10.85
C GLN A 52 6.25 3.90 11.70
N SER A 53 6.03 4.15 12.99
CA SER A 53 7.15 4.15 13.93
C SER A 53 7.75 2.74 14.01
N HIS A 54 9.08 2.66 13.99
CA HIS A 54 9.82 1.39 14.03
C HIS A 54 10.72 1.38 15.27
N PRO A 55 10.89 0.22 15.94
CA PRO A 55 11.82 0.08 17.05
C PRO A 55 13.24 0.42 16.64
N MET A 56 13.73 1.56 17.13
CA MET A 56 15.14 1.90 17.00
C MET A 56 15.90 1.29 18.17
N PRO A 57 17.03 0.58 17.95
CA PRO A 57 17.79 -0.05 19.02
C PRO A 57 18.20 0.89 20.16
N TRP A 58 18.40 2.18 19.86
CA TRP A 58 18.74 3.20 20.85
C TRP A 58 17.56 3.62 21.74
N LEU A 59 16.31 3.31 21.37
CA LEU A 59 15.13 3.54 22.21
C LEU A 59 15.02 2.48 23.32
N SER A 60 15.76 1.39 23.23
CA SER A 60 15.80 0.34 24.26
C SER A 60 16.33 0.92 25.57
N GLY A 61 15.49 0.85 26.62
CA GLY A 61 15.81 1.37 27.95
C GLY A 61 15.17 2.73 28.29
N TYR A 62 14.56 3.42 27.31
CA TYR A 62 13.94 4.74 27.54
C TYR A 62 12.42 4.70 27.75
N ASN A 63 11.84 3.51 27.97
CA ASN A 63 10.39 3.29 28.20
C ASN A 63 9.48 4.02 27.17
N VAL A 64 9.98 4.19 25.94
CA VAL A 64 9.24 4.81 24.84
C VAL A 64 8.28 3.79 24.25
N GLN A 65 7.00 4.13 24.25
CA GLN A 65 5.95 3.34 23.60
C GLN A 65 5.78 3.82 22.17
N LEU A 66 5.91 2.89 21.22
CA LEU A 66 5.55 3.12 19.83
C LEU A 66 4.03 2.94 19.69
N GLY A 67 3.39 3.88 18.99
CA GLY A 67 1.94 3.89 18.75
C GLY A 67 1.50 3.07 17.55
#